data_AF-A0A380FM28-F1
#
_entry.id   AF-A0A380FM28-F1
#
_cell.length_a   1.000
_cell.length_b   1.000
_cell.length_c   1.000
_cell.angle_alpha   90.00
_cell.angle_beta   90.00
_cell.angle_gamma   90.00
#
_symmetry.space_group_name_H-M   'P 1'
#
loop_
_entity.id
_entity.type
_entity.pdbx_description
1 polymer ?
#
loop_
_entity_poly.entity_id
_entity_poly.type
_entity_poly.pdbx_seq_one_letter_code
_entity_poly.pdbx_strand_id
1 'polypeptide(L)'
;MVVMYILNKDYVEADFKIVTGFIEPHFFAGFSGGPKGIMPGIAGIETIMTFHNAKMIGDMRSTWGNMADNPVQDMTREINAMCKPDFMLNVTLNKSKDITAVFAGELYEAHDVWM
;
A
#
# COMPACT_ATOMS: atom_id res chain seq x y z
N MET A 1 5.89 23.09 -5.02
CA MET A 1 5.33 22.42 -6.22
C MET A 1 4.15 21.60 -5.75
N VAL A 2 2.99 21.72 -6.40
CA VAL A 2 1.86 20.82 -6.11
C VAL A 2 2.17 19.49 -6.78
N VAL A 3 2.25 18.41 -6.01
CA VAL A 3 2.38 17.05 -6.57
C VAL A 3 0.96 16.58 -6.94
N MET A 4 0.77 16.20 -8.19
CA MET A 4 -0.50 15.66 -8.66
C MET A 4 -0.45 14.13 -8.62
N TYR A 5 -1.43 13.51 -7.97
CA TYR A 5 -1.60 12.06 -7.95
C TYR A 5 -2.81 11.66 -8.78
N ILE A 6 -2.64 10.64 -9.60
CA ILE A 6 -3.67 10.09 -10.47
C ILE A 6 -4.04 8.72 -9.90
N LEU A 7 -5.33 8.51 -9.65
CA LEU A 7 -5.91 7.24 -9.20
C LEU A 7 -7.04 6.82 -10.14
N ASN A 8 -7.42 5.55 -10.09
CA ASN A 8 -8.57 5.03 -10.82
C ASN A 8 -9.85 5.77 -10.39
N LYS A 9 -10.56 6.33 -11.38
CA LYS A 9 -11.76 7.13 -11.19
C LYS A 9 -12.89 6.35 -10.49
N ASP A 10 -13.13 5.11 -10.91
CA ASP A 10 -14.23 4.29 -10.36
C ASP A 10 -14.00 4.00 -8.88
N TYR A 11 -12.75 3.77 -8.48
CA TYR A 11 -12.42 3.61 -7.06
C TYR A 11 -12.61 4.91 -6.28
N VAL A 12 -12.15 6.05 -6.81
CA VAL A 12 -12.27 7.36 -6.14
C VAL A 12 -13.74 7.75 -5.93
N GLU A 13 -14.58 7.51 -6.95
CA GLU A 13 -16.00 7.87 -6.95
C GLU A 13 -16.90 6.85 -6.23
N ALA A 14 -16.38 5.70 -5.82
CA ALA A 14 -17.17 4.67 -5.14
C ALA A 14 -17.71 5.16 -3.79
N ASP A 15 -18.99 4.85 -3.52
CA ASP A 15 -19.65 5.13 -2.24
C ASP A 15 -19.07 4.33 -1.08
N PHE A 16 -18.53 3.14 -1.36
CA PHE A 16 -17.87 2.27 -0.39
C PHE A 16 -16.67 1.55 -1.04
N LYS A 17 -15.52 1.64 -0.39
CA LYS A 17 -14.23 1.22 -0.93
C LYS A 17 -13.65 0.09 -0.09
N ILE A 18 -13.36 -1.04 -0.72
CA ILE A 18 -12.71 -2.18 -0.08
C ILE A 18 -11.36 -2.39 -0.74
N VAL A 19 -10.32 -2.59 0.07
CA VAL A 19 -9.01 -3.05 -0.41
C VAL A 19 -8.77 -4.49 0.06
N THR A 20 -8.28 -5.33 -0.85
CA THR A 20 -7.93 -6.71 -0.53
C THR A 20 -6.62 -7.13 -1.18
N GLY A 21 -6.07 -8.25 -0.71
CA GLY A 21 -4.75 -8.73 -1.09
C GLY A 21 -4.16 -9.63 0.00
N PHE A 22 -2.84 -9.76 -0.04
CA PHE A 22 -2.10 -10.52 0.95
C PHE A 22 -0.88 -9.71 1.41
N ILE A 23 -0.34 -10.09 2.57
CA ILE A 23 0.76 -9.39 3.21
C ILE A 23 2.00 -10.28 3.22
N GLU A 24 3.09 -9.76 2.69
CA GLU A 24 4.41 -10.38 2.67
C GLU A 24 5.50 -9.29 2.73
N PRO A 25 6.73 -9.62 3.19
CA PRO A 25 7.86 -8.72 3.07
C PRO A 25 8.06 -8.25 1.64
N HIS A 26 8.22 -6.93 1.46
CA HIS A 26 8.38 -6.32 0.16
C HIS A 26 9.68 -5.52 0.09
N PHE A 27 10.44 -5.80 -0.96
CA PHE A 27 11.87 -5.51 -1.00
C PHE A 27 12.34 -4.06 -0.84
N PHE A 28 11.51 -3.09 -1.23
CA PHE A 28 11.78 -1.67 -1.00
C PHE A 28 10.67 -0.97 -0.19
N ALA A 29 9.55 -1.65 0.05
CA ALA A 29 8.34 -1.01 0.56
C ALA A 29 8.00 -1.45 1.97
N GLY A 30 8.91 -2.08 2.71
CA GLY A 30 8.56 -2.75 3.95
C GLY A 30 7.75 -4.02 3.67
N PHE A 31 6.45 -3.87 3.44
CA PHE A 31 5.49 -4.96 3.24
C PHE A 31 4.47 -4.67 2.12
N SER A 32 3.89 -5.75 1.58
CA SER A 32 2.77 -5.69 0.64
C SER A 32 1.42 -5.55 1.36
N GLY A 33 0.31 -5.62 0.62
CA GLY A 33 -1.02 -5.53 1.20
C GLY A 33 -1.42 -4.11 1.62
N GLY A 34 -2.58 -4.03 2.26
CA GLY A 34 -3.19 -2.82 2.82
C GLY A 34 -3.03 -1.59 1.92
N PRO A 35 -2.29 -0.56 2.35
CA PRO A 35 -2.14 0.69 1.61
C PRO A 35 -1.62 0.52 0.16
N LYS A 36 -0.91 -0.59 -0.14
CA LYS A 36 -0.40 -0.87 -1.49
C LYS A 36 -1.46 -1.28 -2.49
N GLY A 37 -2.62 -1.75 -2.03
CA GLY A 37 -3.76 -2.02 -2.92
C GLY A 37 -4.33 -0.75 -3.55
N ILE A 38 -4.07 0.42 -2.94
CA ILE A 38 -4.42 1.73 -3.52
C ILE A 38 -3.21 2.32 -4.24
N MET A 39 -2.12 2.51 -3.49
CA MET A 39 -0.88 3.07 -4.00
C MET A 39 0.26 2.06 -3.90
N PRO A 40 0.70 1.41 -4.99
CA PRO A 40 0.45 1.76 -6.40
C PRO A 40 -0.74 1.07 -7.08
N GLY A 41 -1.48 0.18 -6.40
CA GLY A 41 -2.39 -0.79 -7.04
C GLY A 41 -3.41 -0.25 -8.05
N ILE A 42 -3.94 0.96 -7.83
CA ILE A 42 -4.90 1.62 -8.74
C ILE A 42 -4.39 2.98 -9.23
N ALA A 43 -3.11 3.29 -9.01
CA ALA A 43 -2.53 4.56 -9.39
C ALA A 43 -2.31 4.63 -10.91
N GLY A 44 -2.42 5.85 -11.47
CA GLY A 44 -2.04 6.12 -12.84
C GLY A 44 -0.53 5.99 -13.03
N ILE A 45 -0.11 5.71 -14.27
CA ILE A 45 1.29 5.40 -14.60
C ILE A 45 2.28 6.50 -14.14
N GLU A 46 1.93 7.78 -14.25
CA GLU A 46 2.80 8.88 -13.82
C GLU A 46 3.04 8.88 -12.29
N THR A 47 1.99 8.56 -11.53
CA THR A 47 2.08 8.42 -10.06
C THR A 47 2.89 7.18 -9.68
N ILE A 48 2.70 6.06 -10.38
CA ILE A 48 3.50 4.84 -10.20
C ILE A 48 4.98 5.11 -10.47
N MET A 49 5.29 5.82 -11.57
CA MET A 49 6.67 6.15 -11.92
C MET A 49 7.31 7.13 -10.93
N THR A 50 6.52 8.03 -10.34
CA THR A 50 6.99 8.88 -9.23
C THR A 50 7.37 8.04 -8.02
N PHE A 51 6.52 7.07 -7.64
CA PHE A 51 6.77 6.17 -6.51
C PHE A 51 7.96 5.23 -6.71
N HIS A 52 8.18 4.75 -7.94
CA HIS A 52 9.28 3.85 -8.28
C HIS A 52 10.54 4.56 -8.82
N ASN A 53 10.64 5.89 -8.66
CA ASN A 53 11.79 6.60 -9.20
C ASN A 53 13.10 6.26 -8.46
N ALA A 54 14.23 6.56 -9.09
CA ALA A 54 15.56 6.23 -8.55
C ALA A 54 15.84 6.84 -7.17
N LYS A 55 15.31 8.03 -6.86
CA LYS A 55 15.46 8.67 -5.55
C LYS A 55 14.69 7.91 -4.48
N MET A 56 13.47 7.48 -4.78
CA MET A 56 12.62 6.73 -3.84
C MET A 56 13.21 5.35 -3.57
N ILE A 57 13.52 4.59 -4.62
CA ILE A 57 14.02 3.20 -4.49
C ILE A 57 15.48 3.16 -4.01
N GLY A 58 16.29 4.15 -4.39
CA GLY A 58 17.70 4.24 -3.99
C GLY A 58 17.94 4.75 -2.58
N ASP A 59 16.90 5.18 -1.86
CA ASP A 59 17.02 5.55 -0.44
C ASP A 59 17.26 4.31 0.42
N MET A 60 18.25 4.34 1.31
CA MET A 60 18.59 3.21 2.17
C MET A 60 17.45 2.76 3.09
N ARG A 61 16.49 3.66 3.37
CA ARG A 61 15.30 3.38 4.19
C ARG A 61 14.21 2.64 3.42
N SER A 62 14.25 2.69 2.08
CA SER A 62 13.36 1.93 1.20
C SER A 62 13.82 0.48 1.12
N THR A 63 13.55 -0.29 2.17
CA THR A 63 14.05 -1.67 2.32
C THR A 63 12.96 -2.62 2.83
N TRP A 64 13.29 -3.91 2.90
CA TRP A 64 12.43 -4.96 3.47
C TRP A 64 12.13 -4.64 4.94
N GLY A 65 10.88 -4.85 5.35
CA GLY A 65 10.51 -4.72 6.75
C GLY A 65 10.36 -3.28 7.29
N ASN A 66 10.89 -2.26 6.60
CA ASN A 66 10.85 -0.90 7.11
C ASN A 66 9.56 -0.17 6.70
N MET A 67 8.68 0.04 7.68
CA MET A 67 7.41 0.79 7.54
C MET A 67 7.47 2.18 8.20
N ALA A 68 8.45 2.41 9.06
CA ALA A 68 8.76 3.72 9.61
C ALA A 68 9.72 4.44 8.66
N ASP A 69 9.61 5.76 8.49
CA ASP A 69 10.54 6.63 7.75
C ASP A 69 10.96 6.23 6.31
N ASN A 70 10.29 5.23 5.74
CA ASN A 70 10.50 4.75 4.39
C ASN A 70 9.80 5.71 3.41
N PRO A 71 10.52 6.38 2.49
CA PRO A 71 9.94 7.41 1.64
C PRO A 71 8.86 6.86 0.71
N VAL A 72 8.94 5.58 0.28
CA VAL A 72 7.83 4.99 -0.49
C VAL A 72 6.59 4.83 0.38
N GLN A 73 6.75 4.46 1.65
CA GLN A 73 5.62 4.38 2.58
C GLN A 73 5.05 5.75 2.92
N ASP A 74 5.89 6.79 3.04
CA ASP A 74 5.43 8.17 3.25
C ASP A 74 4.52 8.64 2.11
N MET A 75 4.95 8.43 0.85
CA MET A 75 4.12 8.75 -0.33
C MET A 75 2.84 7.89 -0.38
N THR A 76 2.93 6.61 -0.04
CA THR A 76 1.75 5.73 0.04
C THR A 76 0.77 6.25 1.09
N ARG A 77 1.23 6.62 2.29
CA ARG A 77 0.39 7.15 3.37
C ARG A 77 -0.24 8.49 3.01
N GLU A 78 0.49 9.36 2.31
CA GLU A 78 -0.03 10.62 1.78
C GLU A 78 -1.21 10.38 0.84
N ILE A 79 -1.04 9.50 -0.17
CA ILE A 79 -2.10 9.18 -1.14
C ILE A 79 -3.29 8.49 -0.47
N ASN A 80 -3.04 7.55 0.44
CA ASN A 80 -4.09 6.86 1.17
C ASN A 80 -4.84 7.79 2.13
N ALA A 81 -4.24 8.87 2.63
CA ALA A 81 -4.97 9.87 3.41
C ALA A 81 -6.01 10.65 2.57
N MET A 82 -5.80 10.75 1.26
CA MET A 82 -6.74 11.39 0.34
C MET A 82 -7.81 10.44 -0.21
N CYS A 83 -7.50 9.14 -0.33
CA CYS A 83 -8.39 8.13 -0.88
C CYS A 83 -8.31 6.80 -0.11
N LYS A 84 -8.64 6.88 1.19
CA LYS A 84 -8.61 5.72 2.10
C LYS A 84 -9.73 4.72 1.76
N PRO A 85 -9.52 3.40 1.89
CA PRO A 85 -10.62 2.46 1.84
C PRO A 85 -11.46 2.56 3.12
N ASP A 86 -12.72 2.19 3.01
CA ASP A 86 -13.63 2.04 4.15
C ASP A 86 -13.38 0.72 4.90
N PHE A 87 -12.85 -0.30 4.21
CA PHE A 87 -12.53 -1.60 4.79
C PHE A 87 -11.34 -2.28 4.12
N MET A 88 -10.47 -2.89 4.91
CA MET A 88 -9.44 -3.80 4.42
C MET A 88 -9.81 -5.25 4.75
N LEU A 89 -9.54 -6.17 3.82
CA LEU A 89 -9.44 -7.60 4.09
C LEU A 89 -8.17 -8.16 3.45
N ASN A 90 -7.20 -8.55 4.24
CA ASN A 90 -5.94 -9.11 3.76
C ASN A 90 -5.65 -10.46 4.43
N VAL A 91 -4.82 -11.27 3.78
CA VAL A 91 -4.41 -12.58 4.29
C VAL A 91 -2.89 -12.70 4.32
N THR A 92 -2.37 -13.63 5.10
CA THR A 92 -1.01 -14.15 4.92
C THR A 92 -1.09 -15.55 4.32
N LEU A 93 -0.03 -15.94 3.58
CA LEU A 93 0.00 -17.19 2.84
C LEU A 93 1.23 -18.02 3.23
N ASN A 94 1.10 -19.35 3.22
CA ASN A 94 2.25 -20.25 3.28
C ASN A 94 2.87 -20.46 1.88
N LYS A 95 3.92 -21.29 1.78
CA LYS A 95 4.58 -21.62 0.50
C LYS A 95 3.67 -22.32 -0.51
N SER A 96 2.64 -23.01 -0.05
CA SER A 96 1.61 -23.67 -0.87
C SER A 96 0.47 -22.72 -1.27
N LYS A 97 0.54 -21.45 -0.85
CA LYS A 97 -0.51 -20.43 -1.00
C LYS A 97 -1.79 -20.70 -0.21
N ASP A 98 -1.73 -21.55 0.81
CA ASP A 98 -2.84 -21.67 1.75
C ASP A 98 -2.87 -20.45 2.68
N ILE A 99 -4.07 -20.00 3.02
CA ILE A 99 -4.30 -18.91 3.97
C ILE A 99 -3.84 -19.35 5.36
N THR A 100 -2.96 -18.57 5.98
CA THR A 100 -2.44 -18.83 7.32
C THR A 100 -3.02 -17.88 8.38
N ALA A 101 -3.39 -16.67 7.99
CA ALA A 101 -4.14 -15.74 8.83
C ALA A 101 -4.97 -14.76 7.98
N VAL A 102 -5.94 -14.11 8.62
CA VAL A 102 -6.82 -13.11 8.03
C VAL A 102 -6.81 -11.86 8.90
N PHE A 103 -6.66 -10.70 8.27
CA PHE A 103 -6.64 -9.38 8.90
C PHE A 103 -7.67 -8.50 8.23
N ALA A 104 -8.64 -8.00 8.99
CA ALA A 104 -9.73 -7.22 8.43
C ALA A 104 -10.17 -6.09 9.37
N GLY A 105 -10.48 -4.92 8.82
CA GLY A 105 -10.84 -3.74 9.59
C GLY A 105 -10.37 -2.43 8.96
N GLU A 106 -10.08 -1.45 9.82
CA GLU A 106 -9.47 -0.17 9.42
C GLU A 106 -8.11 -0.42 8.76
N LEU A 107 -7.81 0.35 7.70
CA LEU A 107 -6.65 0.13 6.82
C LEU A 107 -5.34 -0.08 7.58
N TYR A 108 -4.98 0.85 8.47
CA TYR A 108 -3.70 0.83 9.16
C TYR A 108 -3.76 -0.04 10.40
N GLU A 109 -4.84 0.01 11.17
CA GLU A 109 -4.98 -0.84 12.35
C GLU A 109 -4.86 -2.32 11.97
N ALA A 110 -5.63 -2.77 10.97
CA ALA A 110 -5.58 -4.17 10.55
C ALA A 110 -4.31 -4.52 9.77
N HIS A 111 -3.67 -3.56 9.08
CA HIS A 111 -2.39 -3.80 8.39
C HIS A 111 -1.20 -3.77 9.34
N ASP A 112 -1.26 -3.11 10.49
CA ASP A 112 -0.12 -3.02 11.40
C ASP A 112 -0.13 -4.16 12.45
N VAL A 113 -1.25 -4.86 12.66
CA VAL A 113 -1.41 -5.92 13.69
C VAL A 113 -0.46 -7.12 13.54
N TRP A 114 0.00 -7.43 12.32
CA TRP A 114 0.85 -8.60 12.08
C TRP A 114 2.35 -8.29 12.17
N MET A 115 2.72 -7.00 12.27
CA MET A 115 4.10 -6.52 12.45
C MET A 115 4.57 -6.66 13.90
#